data_AF-A0A9W7AHP6-F1
#
_entry.id   AF-A0A9W7AHP6-F1
#
_cell.length_a   1.000
_cell.length_b   1.000
_cell.length_c   1.000
_cell.angle_alpha   90.00
_cell.angle_beta   90.00
_cell.angle_gamma   90.00
#
_symmetry.space_group_name_H-M   'P 1'
#
loop_
_entity.id
_entity.type
_entity.pdbx_description
1 polymer ?
#
loop_
_entity_poly.entity_id
_entity_poly.type
_entity_poly.pdbx_seq_one_letter_code
_entity_poly.pdbx_strand_id
1 'polypeptide(L)'
;MLMQILILISAATIINGFTINHSISPPRASFKLHASKTPTNSVGPTALTIAASLLFLSAPPAMADGDTKTFKFPPIDRSQPASTRCVLKSSAIGQSNAARDSLFDLRECQLSNSNAKGMDLSGVLLEGTDLSGSNFQDAVISKGYLHTTNFRGADFTNAVIDRGSFSGSDLTNAIFKNTVLTGTNFDNSNVEGADFTESAIGDFDARRLCKNPTLKGVNEKTGVDTRESAGC
;
A
#
# COMPACT_ATOMS: atom_id res chain seq x y z
N MET A 1 44.26 -13.36 50.43
CA MET A 1 43.36 -13.91 51.48
C MET A 1 42.03 -14.24 50.80
N LEU A 2 41.86 -15.43 50.24
CA LEU A 2 41.34 -16.62 50.94
C LEU A 2 40.18 -16.29 51.88
N MET A 3 38.93 -16.60 51.48
CA MET A 3 38.24 -17.80 51.96
C MET A 3 36.88 -17.97 51.27
N GLN A 4 36.65 -19.20 50.81
CA GLN A 4 35.39 -19.80 50.40
C GLN A 4 34.37 -19.82 51.55
N ILE A 5 33.07 -19.93 51.25
CA ILE A 5 32.20 -21.02 51.74
C ILE A 5 30.89 -21.06 50.93
N LEU A 6 30.57 -22.29 50.55
CA LEU A 6 29.46 -22.80 49.76
C LEU A 6 28.33 -23.24 50.71
N ILE A 7 27.07 -22.83 50.51
CA ILE A 7 25.89 -23.59 51.01
C ILE A 7 24.74 -23.49 49.99
N LEU A 8 24.38 -24.66 49.43
CA LEU A 8 23.11 -24.93 48.77
C LEU A 8 21.97 -24.95 49.80
N ILE A 9 20.86 -24.26 49.53
CA ILE A 9 19.54 -24.66 50.07
C ILE A 9 18.51 -24.59 48.94
N SER A 10 17.99 -25.78 48.64
CA SER A 10 16.77 -26.03 47.88
C SER A 10 15.55 -25.56 48.68
N ALA A 11 14.65 -24.81 48.06
CA ALA A 11 13.28 -24.67 48.54
C ALA A 11 12.35 -24.39 47.35
N ALA A 12 11.70 -25.46 46.89
CA ALA A 12 10.54 -25.40 46.03
C ALA A 12 9.41 -24.61 46.72
N THR A 13 8.91 -23.57 46.07
CA THR A 13 7.63 -22.97 46.43
C THR A 13 6.71 -23.06 45.23
N ILE A 14 5.70 -23.91 45.40
CA ILE A 14 4.56 -24.14 44.53
C ILE A 14 3.69 -22.88 44.58
N ILE A 15 3.46 -22.24 43.44
CA ILE A 15 2.37 -21.27 43.27
C ILE A 15 1.47 -21.75 42.13
N ASN A 16 0.30 -22.16 42.58
CA ASN A 16 -0.95 -22.45 41.91
C ASN A 16 -1.13 -21.91 40.47
N GLY A 17 -1.45 -22.85 39.58
CA GLY A 17 -2.70 -22.84 38.82
C GLY A 17 -2.92 -21.71 37.81
N PHE A 18 -2.47 -21.91 36.58
CA PHE A 18 -3.07 -21.25 35.42
C PHE A 18 -3.11 -22.20 34.23
N THR A 19 -4.16 -23.02 34.18
CA THR A 19 -4.52 -23.80 33.00
C THR A 19 -5.18 -22.88 31.98
N ILE A 20 -4.51 -22.64 30.84
CA ILE A 20 -5.07 -21.91 29.71
C ILE A 20 -6.00 -22.88 28.96
N ASN A 21 -7.31 -22.76 29.22
CA ASN A 21 -8.34 -23.54 28.55
C ASN A 21 -8.62 -22.91 27.18
N HIS A 22 -8.14 -23.53 26.11
CA HIS A 22 -8.47 -23.13 24.74
C HIS A 22 -9.89 -23.64 24.42
N SER A 23 -10.87 -22.73 24.44
CA SER A 23 -12.25 -23.02 24.02
C SER A 23 -12.84 -21.78 23.36
N ILE A 24 -12.47 -21.54 22.10
CA ILE A 24 -13.11 -20.52 21.26
C ILE A 24 -14.31 -21.19 20.59
N SER A 25 -15.49 -21.04 21.18
CA SER A 25 -16.77 -21.36 20.55
C SER A 25 -17.31 -20.14 19.81
N PRO A 26 -17.76 -20.24 18.56
CA PRO A 26 -18.40 -19.13 17.86
C PRO A 26 -19.83 -18.91 18.38
N PRO A 27 -20.34 -17.66 18.42
CA PRO A 27 -21.71 -17.41 18.82
C PRO A 27 -22.69 -17.89 17.72
N ARG A 28 -23.50 -18.90 18.05
CA ARG A 28 -24.69 -19.27 17.28
C ARG A 28 -25.76 -18.18 17.44
N ALA A 29 -25.89 -17.30 16.45
CA ALA A 29 -27.07 -16.46 16.32
C ALA A 29 -28.28 -17.33 15.93
N SER A 30 -29.12 -17.63 16.92
CA SER A 30 -30.38 -18.35 16.73
C SER A 30 -31.48 -17.33 16.44
N PHE A 31 -31.81 -17.13 15.17
CA PHE A 31 -32.88 -16.22 14.76
C PHE A 31 -34.24 -16.88 15.07
N LYS A 32 -34.83 -16.56 16.23
CA LYS A 32 -36.20 -16.97 16.59
C LYS A 32 -37.19 -16.07 15.83
N LEU A 33 -37.88 -16.62 14.84
CA LEU A 33 -39.09 -16.03 14.26
C LEU A 33 -40.13 -15.87 15.38
N HIS A 34 -40.39 -14.64 15.82
CA HIS A 34 -41.58 -14.33 16.60
C HIS A 34 -42.67 -13.88 15.64
N ALA A 35 -43.67 -14.73 15.47
CA ALA A 35 -44.92 -14.39 14.80
C ALA A 35 -45.65 -13.32 15.63
N SER A 36 -45.70 -12.09 15.11
CA SER A 36 -46.48 -11.00 15.68
C SER A 36 -47.95 -11.20 15.31
N LYS A 37 -48.80 -11.41 16.33
CA LYS A 37 -50.26 -11.39 16.24
C LYS A 37 -50.74 -10.04 15.72
N THR A 38 -51.50 -10.04 14.63
CA THR A 38 -52.31 -8.89 14.22
C THR A 38 -53.58 -8.81 15.08
N PRO A 39 -54.00 -7.60 15.51
CA PRO A 39 -55.23 -7.43 16.26
C PRO A 39 -56.44 -7.44 15.32
N THR A 40 -57.46 -8.20 15.70
CA THR A 40 -58.79 -8.22 15.08
C THR A 40 -59.55 -6.96 15.50
N ASN A 41 -59.85 -6.08 14.55
CA ASN A 41 -60.89 -5.07 14.71
C ASN A 41 -61.93 -5.22 13.60
N SER A 42 -63.16 -5.45 14.04
CA SER A 42 -64.40 -5.57 13.27
C SER A 42 -64.82 -4.25 12.64
N VAL A 43 -65.24 -4.26 11.38
CA VAL A 43 -66.06 -3.18 10.79
C VAL A 43 -67.16 -3.80 9.92
N GLY A 44 -68.39 -3.32 10.13
CA GLY A 44 -69.60 -3.72 9.41
C GLY A 44 -69.65 -3.24 7.95
N PRO A 45 -70.71 -3.61 7.19
CA PRO A 45 -70.64 -3.71 5.74
C PRO A 45 -71.20 -2.46 5.06
N THR A 46 -70.47 -1.92 4.09
CA THR A 46 -71.05 -1.27 2.90
C THR A 46 -70.05 -1.29 1.74
N ALA A 47 -70.62 -1.45 0.55
CA ALA A 47 -69.99 -1.76 -0.73
C ALA A 47 -68.97 -0.72 -1.21
N LEU A 48 -67.94 -1.16 -1.96
CA LEU A 48 -67.77 -0.89 -3.41
C LEU A 48 -66.45 -1.50 -3.92
N THR A 49 -66.54 -2.25 -5.01
CA THR A 49 -65.47 -2.93 -5.74
C THR A 49 -64.52 -1.97 -6.48
N ILE A 50 -63.20 -2.04 -6.23
CA ILE A 50 -62.16 -1.73 -7.23
C ILE A 50 -60.93 -2.63 -6.96
N ALA A 51 -60.51 -3.37 -7.99
CA ALA A 51 -59.37 -4.28 -7.96
C ALA A 51 -58.04 -3.52 -7.75
N ALA A 52 -57.37 -3.77 -6.62
CA ALA A 52 -56.00 -3.31 -6.38
C ALA A 52 -55.03 -4.38 -6.89
N SER A 53 -54.60 -4.23 -8.14
CA SER A 53 -53.48 -4.98 -8.71
C SER A 53 -52.22 -4.71 -7.87
N LEU A 54 -51.75 -5.72 -7.15
CA LEU A 54 -50.48 -5.74 -6.43
C LEU A 54 -49.32 -5.59 -7.43
N LEU A 55 -48.88 -4.36 -7.70
CA LEU A 55 -47.55 -4.12 -8.20
C LEU A 55 -46.57 -4.37 -7.05
N PHE A 56 -46.14 -5.63 -6.92
CA PHE A 56 -44.89 -5.94 -6.23
C PHE A 56 -43.76 -5.27 -7.03
N LEU A 57 -43.41 -4.04 -6.68
CA LEU A 57 -42.10 -3.49 -7.00
C LEU A 57 -41.09 -4.30 -6.17
N SER A 58 -40.69 -5.46 -6.68
CA SER A 58 -39.44 -6.09 -6.29
C SER A 58 -38.35 -5.09 -6.68
N ALA A 59 -37.82 -4.36 -5.70
CA ALA A 59 -36.58 -3.64 -5.90
C ALA A 59 -35.57 -4.66 -6.45
N PRO A 60 -34.98 -4.45 -7.64
CA PRO A 60 -33.97 -5.37 -8.12
C PRO A 60 -32.86 -5.45 -7.06
N PRO A 61 -32.23 -6.62 -6.87
CA PRO A 61 -31.09 -6.73 -5.98
C PRO A 61 -30.11 -5.61 -6.35
N ALA A 62 -29.69 -4.83 -5.36
CA ALA A 62 -28.67 -3.81 -5.55
C ALA A 62 -27.46 -4.50 -6.20
N MET A 63 -27.31 -4.30 -7.50
CA MET A 63 -26.14 -4.76 -8.22
C MET A 63 -25.00 -3.93 -7.64
N ALA A 64 -24.13 -4.57 -6.87
CA ALA A 64 -22.83 -4.01 -6.55
C ALA A 64 -22.14 -3.81 -7.90
N ASP A 65 -22.09 -2.55 -8.34
CA ASP A 65 -21.45 -2.17 -9.59
C ASP A 65 -19.97 -2.55 -9.46
N GLY A 66 -19.61 -3.64 -10.12
CA GLY A 66 -18.26 -4.21 -10.16
C GLY A 66 -17.32 -3.38 -11.04
N ASP A 67 -17.62 -2.11 -11.28
CA ASP A 67 -16.74 -1.16 -11.96
C ASP A 67 -15.62 -0.69 -11.00
N THR A 68 -14.88 -1.64 -10.43
CA THR A 68 -13.61 -1.36 -9.73
C THR A 68 -12.48 -1.13 -10.75
N LYS A 69 -12.74 -0.33 -11.79
CA LYS A 69 -11.67 0.18 -12.68
C LYS A 69 -10.83 1.26 -12.01
N THR A 70 -11.29 1.79 -10.88
CA THR A 70 -10.60 2.83 -10.12
C THR A 70 -10.28 2.32 -8.71
N PHE A 71 -8.99 2.19 -8.41
CA PHE A 71 -8.53 1.98 -7.04
C PHE A 71 -8.87 3.25 -6.25
N LYS A 72 -9.82 3.16 -5.32
CA LYS A 72 -10.25 4.31 -4.53
C LYS A 72 -9.39 4.43 -3.28
N PHE A 73 -8.37 5.28 -3.34
CA PHE A 73 -7.63 5.65 -2.14
C PHE A 73 -8.55 6.32 -1.12
N PRO A 74 -8.22 6.24 0.18
CA PRO A 74 -8.84 7.09 1.20
C PRO A 74 -8.75 8.57 0.79
N PRO A 75 -9.74 9.41 1.17
CA PRO A 75 -9.64 10.84 0.99
C PRO A 75 -8.35 11.38 1.61
N ILE A 76 -7.71 12.35 0.94
CA ILE A 76 -6.54 13.04 1.51
C ILE A 76 -7.00 13.82 2.74
N ASP A 77 -6.33 13.61 3.88
CA ASP A 77 -6.56 14.43 5.06
C ASP A 77 -5.96 15.83 4.85
N ARG A 78 -6.85 16.80 4.57
CA ARG A 78 -6.51 18.21 4.38
C ARG A 78 -6.70 19.05 5.65
N SER A 79 -6.90 18.42 6.81
CA SER A 79 -7.02 19.13 8.09
C SER A 79 -5.69 19.79 8.51
N GLN A 80 -4.57 19.18 8.13
CA GLN A 80 -3.23 19.70 8.38
C GLN A 80 -2.70 20.48 7.17
N PRO A 81 -1.93 21.56 7.38
CA PRO A 81 -1.31 22.29 6.29
C PRO A 81 -0.28 21.41 5.56
N ALA A 82 -0.07 21.70 4.27
CA ALA A 82 0.90 21.00 3.44
C ALA A 82 2.31 21.00 4.06
N SER A 83 2.69 22.04 4.81
CA SER A 83 3.99 22.11 5.51
C SER A 83 4.21 20.99 6.54
N THR A 84 3.15 20.43 7.11
CA THR A 84 3.24 19.36 8.11
C THR A 84 3.03 17.98 7.48
N ARG A 85 2.19 17.91 6.44
CA ARG A 85 1.89 16.68 5.70
C ARG A 85 3.01 16.29 4.74
N CYS A 86 3.49 17.25 3.94
CA CYS A 86 4.51 17.07 2.92
C CYS A 86 5.92 17.08 3.51
N VAL A 87 6.21 16.12 4.37
CA VAL A 87 7.53 15.94 4.97
C VAL A 87 7.90 14.47 4.88
N LEU A 88 9.06 14.20 4.30
CA LEU A 88 9.62 12.85 4.26
C LEU A 88 9.94 12.39 5.69
N LYS A 89 9.44 11.21 6.07
CA LYS A 89 9.65 10.60 7.39
C LYS A 89 9.91 9.11 7.21
N SER A 90 11.00 8.62 7.78
CA SER A 90 11.34 7.20 7.70
C SER A 90 10.42 6.39 8.60
N SER A 91 10.10 5.15 8.21
CA SER A 91 9.43 4.21 9.12
C SER A 91 10.36 3.90 10.30
N ALA A 92 9.84 3.95 11.52
CA ALA A 92 10.54 3.47 12.71
C ALA A 92 10.42 1.94 12.87
N ILE A 93 9.42 1.32 12.23
CA ILE A 93 9.07 -0.11 12.37
C ILE A 93 9.89 -0.99 11.41
N GLY A 94 10.64 -0.38 10.49
CA GLY A 94 11.46 -1.07 9.49
C GLY A 94 10.63 -1.83 8.45
N GLN A 95 11.31 -2.65 7.64
CA GLN A 95 10.77 -3.29 6.43
C GLN A 95 9.60 -4.27 6.65
N SER A 96 9.15 -4.45 7.90
CA SER A 96 8.11 -5.43 8.24
C SER A 96 6.74 -4.95 7.74
N ASN A 97 6.31 -5.51 6.61
CA ASN A 97 4.93 -5.49 6.09
C ASN A 97 4.39 -4.17 5.54
N ALA A 98 5.21 -3.13 5.33
CA ALA A 98 4.72 -1.77 5.09
C ALA A 98 3.78 -1.28 6.22
N ALA A 99 3.92 -1.86 7.41
CA ALA A 99 3.17 -1.45 8.58
C ALA A 99 3.75 -0.13 9.09
N ARG A 100 2.97 0.93 8.96
CA ARG A 100 3.22 2.22 9.58
C ARG A 100 2.12 2.49 10.59
N ASP A 101 2.43 3.24 11.63
CA ASP A 101 1.45 3.67 12.64
C ASP A 101 0.27 4.42 12.01
N SER A 102 0.54 5.12 10.90
CA SER A 102 -0.45 5.84 10.10
C SER A 102 -0.15 5.72 8.63
N LEU A 103 -1.18 5.84 7.79
CA LEU A 103 -1.02 5.97 6.34
C LEU A 103 -0.03 7.09 6.02
N PHE A 104 1.00 6.78 5.22
CA PHE A 104 2.00 7.78 4.84
C PHE A 104 1.65 8.37 3.48
N ASP A 105 0.88 9.46 3.53
CA ASP A 105 0.28 10.09 2.37
C ASP A 105 0.96 11.42 2.02
N LEU A 106 1.77 11.37 0.96
CA LEU A 106 2.43 12.54 0.39
C LEU A 106 1.84 12.94 -0.96
N ARG A 107 0.64 12.45 -1.33
CA ARG A 107 0.00 12.80 -2.60
C ARG A 107 -0.11 14.32 -2.76
N GLU A 108 0.01 14.79 -4.00
CA GLU A 108 -0.06 16.22 -4.35
C GLU A 108 0.96 17.11 -3.61
N CYS A 109 2.09 16.57 -3.12
CA CYS A 109 3.14 17.34 -2.46
C CYS A 109 4.23 17.82 -3.44
N GLN A 110 4.83 18.97 -3.13
CA GLN A 110 6.01 19.49 -3.83
C GLN A 110 7.27 19.22 -3.00
N LEU A 111 8.03 18.20 -3.38
CA LEU A 111 9.19 17.66 -2.66
C LEU A 111 10.42 17.51 -3.57
N SER A 112 10.55 18.36 -4.60
CA SER A 112 11.70 18.33 -5.49
C SER A 112 13.01 18.59 -4.75
N ASN A 113 14.08 17.94 -5.19
CA ASN A 113 15.42 17.95 -4.58
C ASN A 113 15.44 17.55 -3.09
N SER A 114 14.44 16.78 -2.65
CA SER A 114 14.39 16.31 -1.26
C SER A 114 15.38 15.18 -1.02
N ASN A 115 15.75 14.99 0.26
CA ASN A 115 16.66 13.93 0.66
C ASN A 115 15.89 12.83 1.40
N ALA A 116 15.81 11.67 0.76
CA ALA A 116 15.23 10.44 1.26
C ALA A 116 16.27 9.32 1.49
N LYS A 117 17.56 9.66 1.54
CA LYS A 117 18.65 8.69 1.63
C LYS A 117 18.50 7.78 2.85
N GLY A 118 18.54 6.46 2.63
CA GLY A 118 18.44 5.43 3.67
C GLY A 118 17.07 5.34 4.36
N MET A 119 16.05 6.04 3.85
CA MET A 119 14.73 6.06 4.49
C MET A 119 13.91 4.84 4.11
N ASP A 120 13.11 4.36 5.07
CA ASP A 120 12.05 3.40 4.82
C ASP A 120 10.74 4.13 4.51
N LEU A 121 10.34 4.06 3.24
CA LEU A 121 9.13 4.65 2.67
C LEU A 121 8.10 3.57 2.30
N SER A 122 8.14 2.41 2.96
CA SER A 122 7.20 1.32 2.67
C SER A 122 5.75 1.76 2.85
N GLY A 123 4.88 1.42 1.89
CA GLY A 123 3.46 1.77 1.87
C GLY A 123 3.15 3.22 1.56
N VAL A 124 4.13 4.02 1.13
CA VAL A 124 3.94 5.45 0.83
C VAL A 124 2.97 5.66 -0.34
N LEU A 125 2.14 6.70 -0.26
CA LEU A 125 1.32 7.20 -1.35
C LEU A 125 1.96 8.48 -1.92
N LEU A 126 2.37 8.44 -3.19
CA LEU A 126 3.05 9.55 -3.88
C LEU A 126 2.31 10.06 -5.12
N GLU A 127 1.07 9.61 -5.36
CA GLU A 127 0.30 10.04 -6.54
C GLU A 127 0.30 11.57 -6.73
N GLY A 128 0.73 12.03 -7.91
CA GLY A 128 0.82 13.45 -8.25
C GLY A 128 1.87 14.25 -7.47
N THR A 129 2.83 13.61 -6.81
CA THR A 129 3.91 14.28 -6.08
C THR A 129 5.04 14.70 -7.02
N ASP A 130 5.64 15.86 -6.78
CA ASP A 130 6.90 16.24 -7.41
C ASP A 130 8.09 15.84 -6.53
N LEU A 131 8.88 14.86 -6.99
CA LEU A 131 10.11 14.37 -6.37
C LEU A 131 11.29 14.47 -7.33
N SER A 132 11.20 15.34 -8.34
CA SER A 132 12.29 15.56 -9.30
C SER A 132 13.60 15.92 -8.59
N GLY A 133 14.71 15.34 -9.03
CA GLY A 133 16.04 15.54 -8.47
C GLY A 133 16.25 15.02 -7.04
N SER A 134 15.28 14.30 -6.46
CA SER A 134 15.38 13.83 -5.08
C SER A 134 16.36 12.67 -4.93
N ASN A 135 16.95 12.54 -3.74
CA ASN A 135 17.91 11.51 -3.39
C ASN A 135 17.22 10.37 -2.61
N PHE A 136 17.06 9.20 -3.23
CA PHE A 136 16.55 7.96 -2.65
C PHE A 136 17.66 6.91 -2.50
N GLN A 137 18.93 7.30 -2.45
CA GLN A 137 20.02 6.35 -2.29
C GLN A 137 19.81 5.49 -1.05
N ASP A 138 20.07 4.19 -1.16
CA ASP A 138 19.93 3.23 -0.05
C ASP A 138 18.50 3.18 0.56
N ALA A 139 17.49 3.79 -0.08
CA ALA A 139 16.13 3.82 0.44
C ALA A 139 15.42 2.47 0.27
N VAL A 140 14.41 2.23 1.10
CA VAL A 140 13.57 1.04 1.02
C VAL A 140 12.14 1.45 0.71
N ILE A 141 11.59 0.89 -0.35
CA ILE A 141 10.22 1.16 -0.80
C ILE A 141 9.51 -0.19 -1.05
N SER A 142 8.90 -0.76 -0.01
CA SER A 142 8.02 -1.92 -0.19
C SER A 142 6.57 -1.48 -0.34
N LYS A 143 5.85 -2.01 -1.34
CA LYS A 143 4.43 -1.75 -1.62
C LYS A 143 4.09 -0.25 -1.77
N GLY A 144 5.01 0.52 -2.37
CA GLY A 144 4.82 1.95 -2.62
C GLY A 144 3.86 2.21 -3.79
N TYR A 145 2.95 3.17 -3.61
CA TYR A 145 2.07 3.66 -4.67
C TYR A 145 2.67 4.93 -5.27
N LEU A 146 3.44 4.76 -6.34
CA LEU A 146 4.29 5.77 -6.94
C LEU A 146 3.76 6.18 -8.33
N HIS A 147 2.44 6.12 -8.54
CA HIS A 147 1.78 6.38 -9.82
C HIS A 147 1.82 7.87 -10.15
N THR A 148 1.85 8.22 -11.44
CA THR A 148 1.75 9.61 -11.93
C THR A 148 2.61 10.61 -11.13
N THR A 149 3.78 10.16 -10.69
CA THR A 149 4.70 10.91 -9.83
C THR A 149 5.84 11.43 -10.71
N ASN A 150 6.34 12.63 -10.42
CA ASN A 150 7.52 13.16 -11.10
C ASN A 150 8.79 12.75 -10.33
N PHE A 151 9.60 11.89 -10.92
CA PHE A 151 10.89 11.42 -10.42
C PHE A 151 12.04 11.78 -11.36
N ARG A 152 11.87 12.80 -12.22
CA ARG A 152 12.89 13.22 -13.18
C ARG A 152 14.24 13.44 -12.50
N GLY A 153 15.28 12.74 -12.95
CA GLY A 153 16.64 12.88 -12.42
C GLY A 153 16.82 12.42 -10.96
N ALA A 154 15.83 11.75 -10.36
CA ALA A 154 15.93 11.20 -9.01
C ALA A 154 16.95 10.05 -8.96
N ASP A 155 17.60 9.90 -7.80
CA ASP A 155 18.67 8.92 -7.61
C ASP A 155 18.25 7.83 -6.63
N PHE A 156 18.00 6.63 -7.14
CA PHE A 156 17.65 5.43 -6.39
C PHE A 156 18.85 4.49 -6.20
N THR A 157 20.10 4.94 -6.34
CA THR A 157 21.27 4.06 -6.25
C THR A 157 21.26 3.23 -4.96
N ASN A 158 21.44 1.91 -5.08
CA ASN A 158 21.36 0.93 -3.97
C ASN A 158 19.98 0.80 -3.28
N ALA A 159 18.91 1.40 -3.82
CA ALA A 159 17.59 1.27 -3.23
C ALA A 159 17.02 -0.15 -3.40
N VAL A 160 16.18 -0.54 -2.44
CA VAL A 160 15.40 -1.78 -2.49
C VAL A 160 13.94 -1.45 -2.70
N ILE A 161 13.39 -1.82 -3.85
CA ILE A 161 12.02 -1.55 -4.23
C ILE A 161 11.31 -2.89 -4.50
N ASP A 162 10.44 -3.27 -3.56
CA ASP A 162 9.61 -4.47 -3.66
C ASP A 162 8.15 -4.04 -3.87
N ARG A 163 7.51 -4.54 -4.91
CA ARG A 163 6.08 -4.29 -5.21
C ARG A 163 5.73 -2.80 -5.31
N GLY A 164 6.68 -1.97 -5.76
CA GLY A 164 6.45 -0.57 -6.07
C GLY A 164 5.81 -0.38 -7.45
N SER A 165 4.82 0.49 -7.56
CA SER A 165 4.19 0.81 -8.86
C SER A 165 4.55 2.22 -9.31
N PHE A 166 5.35 2.33 -10.37
CA PHE A 166 5.71 3.57 -11.05
C PHE A 166 4.81 3.88 -12.24
N SER A 167 3.63 3.25 -12.34
CA SER A 167 2.79 3.37 -13.53
C SER A 167 2.42 4.82 -13.84
N GLY A 168 2.65 5.25 -15.08
CA GLY A 168 2.37 6.62 -15.54
C GLY A 168 3.31 7.71 -14.99
N SER A 169 4.36 7.34 -14.27
CA SER A 169 5.31 8.30 -13.68
C SER A 169 6.37 8.77 -14.67
N ASP A 170 6.94 9.95 -14.41
CA ASP A 170 8.08 10.46 -15.17
C ASP A 170 9.38 10.10 -14.45
N LEU A 171 10.13 9.15 -15.02
CA LEU A 171 11.43 8.66 -14.57
C LEU A 171 12.56 9.11 -15.50
N THR A 172 12.34 10.17 -16.30
CA THR A 172 13.36 10.67 -17.24
C THR A 172 14.67 10.94 -16.50
N ASN A 173 15.79 10.39 -16.97
CA ASN A 173 17.12 10.53 -16.35
C ASN A 173 17.23 10.04 -14.89
N ALA A 174 16.28 9.24 -14.39
CA ALA A 174 16.38 8.64 -13.06
C ALA A 174 17.49 7.58 -13.03
N ILE A 175 18.13 7.40 -11.87
CA ILE A 175 19.24 6.46 -11.69
C ILE A 175 18.77 5.32 -10.79
N PHE A 176 18.76 4.10 -11.31
CA PHE A 176 18.42 2.85 -10.61
C PHE A 176 19.66 1.95 -10.42
N LYS A 177 20.86 2.53 -10.40
CA LYS A 177 22.11 1.77 -10.30
C LYS A 177 22.15 0.87 -9.07
N ASN A 178 22.52 -0.40 -9.24
CA ASN A 178 22.65 -1.39 -8.16
C ASN A 178 21.36 -1.50 -7.29
N THR A 179 20.18 -1.35 -7.90
CA THR A 179 18.89 -1.49 -7.20
C THR A 179 18.39 -2.93 -7.19
N VAL A 180 17.50 -3.23 -6.25
CA VAL A 180 16.67 -4.44 -6.30
C VAL A 180 15.26 -4.04 -6.68
N LEU A 181 14.79 -4.50 -7.84
CA LEU A 181 13.48 -4.18 -8.43
C LEU A 181 12.68 -5.48 -8.58
N THR A 182 11.85 -5.79 -7.57
CA THR A 182 11.08 -7.05 -7.54
C THR A 182 9.58 -6.79 -7.48
N GLY A 183 8.81 -7.34 -8.41
CA GLY A 183 7.37 -7.09 -8.52
C GLY A 183 7.04 -5.63 -8.83
N THR A 184 7.97 -4.91 -9.45
CA THR A 184 7.84 -3.48 -9.76
C THR A 184 7.18 -3.24 -11.11
N ASN A 185 6.29 -2.26 -11.20
CA ASN A 185 5.62 -1.92 -12.45
C ASN A 185 6.10 -0.60 -13.05
N PHE A 186 6.41 -0.60 -14.35
CA PHE A 186 6.80 0.55 -15.17
C PHE A 186 5.82 0.79 -16.35
N ASP A 187 4.59 0.27 -16.26
CA ASP A 187 3.58 0.45 -17.31
C ASP A 187 3.27 1.94 -17.51
N ASN A 188 3.28 2.39 -18.77
CA ASN A 188 3.03 3.79 -19.15
C ASN A 188 3.95 4.84 -18.50
N SER A 189 5.02 4.45 -17.79
CA SER A 189 5.99 5.40 -17.27
C SER A 189 6.93 5.87 -18.37
N ASN A 190 7.44 7.09 -18.25
CA ASN A 190 8.53 7.57 -19.10
C ASN A 190 9.87 7.22 -18.47
N VAL A 191 10.61 6.30 -19.06
CA VAL A 191 11.94 5.84 -18.59
C VAL A 191 13.07 6.28 -19.53
N GLU A 192 12.84 7.31 -20.36
CA GLU A 192 13.86 7.82 -21.27
C GLU A 192 15.09 8.34 -20.51
N GLY A 193 16.28 7.88 -20.88
CA GLY A 193 17.51 8.23 -20.16
C GLY A 193 17.64 7.59 -18.78
N ALA A 194 16.76 6.68 -18.36
CA ALA A 194 16.91 6.03 -17.05
C ALA A 194 18.11 5.04 -17.04
N ASP A 195 18.85 4.97 -15.94
CA ASP A 195 20.02 4.08 -15.82
C ASP A 195 19.70 2.88 -14.92
N PHE A 196 19.69 1.67 -15.47
CA PHE A 196 19.45 0.41 -14.75
C PHE A 196 20.72 -0.43 -14.53
N THR A 197 21.90 0.19 -14.56
CA THR A 197 23.18 -0.50 -14.43
C THR A 197 23.23 -1.32 -13.14
N GLU A 198 23.55 -2.61 -13.24
CA GLU A 198 23.65 -3.53 -12.09
C GLU A 198 22.33 -3.67 -11.30
N SER A 199 21.18 -3.23 -11.84
CA SER A 199 19.89 -3.46 -11.21
C SER A 199 19.52 -4.95 -11.28
N ALA A 200 19.15 -5.52 -10.14
CA ALA A 200 18.52 -6.83 -10.06
C ALA A 200 17.02 -6.67 -10.34
N ILE A 201 16.61 -6.90 -11.58
CA ILE A 201 15.22 -6.82 -12.03
C ILE A 201 14.62 -8.22 -12.13
N GLY A 202 13.43 -8.43 -11.54
CA GLY A 202 12.73 -9.70 -11.69
C GLY A 202 12.41 -10.02 -13.16
N ASP A 203 12.53 -11.29 -13.57
CA ASP A 203 12.37 -11.72 -14.98
C ASP A 203 11.09 -11.20 -15.66
N PHE A 204 9.99 -11.16 -14.91
CA PHE A 204 8.72 -10.69 -15.41
C PHE A 204 8.67 -9.17 -15.59
N ASP A 205 9.29 -8.44 -14.66
CA ASP A 205 9.35 -6.99 -14.66
C ASP A 205 10.30 -6.51 -15.77
N ALA A 206 11.45 -7.19 -15.95
CA ALA A 206 12.40 -6.94 -17.04
C ALA A 206 11.73 -7.10 -18.41
N ARG A 207 10.97 -8.19 -18.63
CA ARG A 207 10.23 -8.39 -19.90
C ARG A 207 9.22 -7.29 -20.20
N ARG A 208 8.63 -6.66 -19.18
CA ARG A 208 7.72 -5.53 -19.35
C ARG A 208 8.47 -4.24 -19.60
N LEU A 209 9.53 -3.99 -18.84
CA LEU A 209 10.42 -2.84 -19.00
C LEU A 209 10.98 -2.80 -20.43
N CYS A 210 11.49 -3.92 -20.97
CA CYS A 210 12.02 -3.98 -22.34
C CYS A 210 11.01 -3.66 -23.45
N LYS A 211 9.71 -3.74 -23.15
CA LYS A 211 8.61 -3.41 -24.07
C LYS A 211 8.15 -1.95 -23.93
N ASN A 212 8.60 -1.23 -22.91
CA ASN A 212 8.26 0.17 -22.73
C ASN A 212 8.86 0.98 -23.91
N PRO A 213 8.04 1.73 -24.68
CA PRO A 213 8.51 2.45 -25.86
C PRO A 213 9.45 3.62 -25.55
N THR A 214 9.50 4.06 -24.29
CA THR A 214 10.38 5.12 -23.81
C THR A 214 11.73 4.61 -23.29
N LEU A 215 11.96 3.29 -23.28
CA LEU A 215 13.23 2.68 -22.89
C LEU A 215 14.31 2.87 -23.98
N LYS A 216 14.83 4.10 -24.05
CA LYS A 216 15.79 4.58 -25.05
C LYS A 216 16.55 5.79 -24.48
N GLY A 217 17.57 6.21 -25.21
CA GLY A 217 18.37 7.39 -24.87
C GLY A 217 19.49 7.06 -23.90
N VAL A 218 20.22 8.10 -23.50
CA VAL A 218 21.40 8.00 -22.66
C VAL A 218 21.16 8.84 -21.42
N ASN A 219 21.47 8.30 -20.24
CA ASN A 219 21.34 9.06 -19.01
C ASN A 219 22.31 10.25 -19.01
N GLU A 220 21.80 11.46 -18.80
CA GLU A 220 22.60 12.68 -18.83
C GLU A 220 23.71 12.74 -17.77
N LYS A 221 23.54 12.06 -16.63
CA LYS A 221 24.50 12.09 -15.51
C LYS A 221 25.52 10.97 -15.60
N THR A 222 25.09 9.76 -15.96
CA THR A 222 25.97 8.57 -15.96
C THR A 222 26.55 8.26 -17.34
N GLY A 223 25.96 8.78 -18.42
CA GLY A 223 26.40 8.54 -19.79
C GLY A 223 26.08 7.13 -20.30
N VAL A 224 25.26 6.37 -19.58
CA VAL A 224 24.92 4.97 -19.89
C VAL A 224 23.68 4.92 -20.80
N ASP A 225 23.67 4.00 -21.75
CA ASP A 225 22.49 3.71 -22.57
C ASP A 225 21.38 3.05 -21.72
N THR A 226 20.18 3.61 -21.85
CA THR A 226 19.00 3.21 -21.05
C THR A 226 18.58 1.78 -21.33
N ARG A 227 18.67 1.36 -22.59
CA ARG A 227 18.19 0.04 -23.02
C ARG A 227 19.22 -1.04 -22.69
N GLU A 228 20.49 -0.74 -22.95
CA GLU A 228 21.62 -1.64 -22.63
C GLU A 228 21.69 -1.89 -21.11
N SER A 229 21.59 -0.83 -20.30
CA SER A 229 21.64 -0.97 -18.84
C SER A 229 20.48 -1.78 -18.27
N ALA A 230 19.31 -1.78 -18.92
CA ALA A 230 18.16 -2.59 -18.53
C ALA A 230 18.27 -4.08 -18.95
N GLY A 231 19.33 -4.47 -19.68
CA GLY A 231 19.50 -5.83 -20.19
C GLY A 231 18.55 -6.19 -21.34
N CYS A 232 18.14 -5.18 -22.11
CA CYS A 232 17.28 -5.28 -23.28
C CYS A 232 18.06 -4.91 -24.57
#